data_AF-A0A972I8B3-F1
#
_entry.id   AF-A0A972I8B3-F1
#
_cell.length_a   1.000
_cell.length_b   1.000
_cell.length_c   1.000
_cell.angle_alpha   90.00
_cell.angle_beta   90.00
_cell.angle_gamma   90.00
#
_symmetry.space_group_name_H-M   'P 1'
#
loop_
_entity.id
_entity.type
_entity.pdbx_description
1 polymer ?
#
loop_
_entity_poly.entity_id
_entity_poly.type
_entity_poly.pdbx_seq_one_letter_code
_entity_poly.pdbx_strand_id
1 'polypeptide(L)'
;MPKHGSIDSIHRWYDRVEQLLAEAKEPLALIHDFRPVDLLSVNAANRQAIAERVSRIAKSPHVRKIGADARVHANAVIAGAITAVSWLTGSTPWPANNFSNEEAAISWAQVMLGKPSAKNGARY
;
A
#
# COMPACT_ATOMS: atom_id res chain seq x y z
N MET A 1 -0.38 -4.38 6.64
CA MET A 1 0.25 -5.59 6.10
C MET A 1 0.46 -6.57 7.25
N PRO A 2 0.15 -7.87 7.13
CA PRO A 2 0.51 -8.84 8.16
C PRO A 2 2.04 -8.90 8.34
N LYS A 3 2.50 -9.03 9.60
CA LYS A 3 3.94 -9.08 9.95
C LYS A 3 4.61 -10.39 9.53
N HIS A 4 3.85 -11.48 9.59
CA HIS A 4 4.21 -12.82 9.13
C HIS A 4 3.15 -13.29 8.14
N GLY A 5 3.57 -13.86 7.01
CA GLY A 5 2.66 -14.12 5.90
C GLY A 5 2.39 -15.59 5.71
N SER A 6 1.46 -16.19 6.46
CA SER A 6 0.74 -17.30 5.83
C SER A 6 -0.04 -16.74 4.62
N ILE A 7 -0.16 -17.52 3.56
CA ILE A 7 -0.88 -17.10 2.34
C ILE A 7 -2.31 -16.66 2.70
N ASP A 8 -2.97 -17.37 3.61
CA ASP A 8 -4.30 -17.00 4.12
C ASP A 8 -4.34 -15.63 4.78
N SER A 9 -3.29 -15.24 5.50
CA SER A 9 -3.24 -13.93 6.14
C SER A 9 -3.10 -12.80 5.12
N ILE A 10 -2.42 -13.05 4.01
CA ILE A 10 -2.35 -12.14 2.87
C ILE A 10 -3.75 -12.00 2.27
N HIS A 11 -4.44 -13.11 1.99
CA HIS A 11 -5.79 -13.09 1.43
C HIS A 11 -6.78 -12.35 2.34
N ARG A 12 -6.86 -12.69 3.63
CA ARG A 12 -7.75 -12.00 4.59
C ARG A 12 -7.49 -10.50 4.66
N TRP A 13 -6.22 -10.11 4.64
CA TRP A 13 -5.87 -8.70 4.65
C TRP A 13 -6.35 -7.98 3.38
N TYR A 14 -6.16 -8.58 2.21
CA TYR A 14 -6.67 -8.02 0.94
C TYR A 14 -8.21 -8.06 0.83
N ASP A 15 -8.87 -9.06 1.39
CA ASP A 15 -10.34 -9.10 1.48
C ASP A 15 -10.85 -7.90 2.27
N ARG A 16 -10.19 -7.58 3.40
CA ARG A 16 -10.53 -6.38 4.18
C ARG A 16 -10.29 -5.09 3.41
N VAL A 17 -9.21 -5.00 2.63
CA VAL A 17 -8.94 -3.82 1.79
C VAL A 17 -10.01 -3.66 0.71
N GLU A 18 -10.38 -4.73 0.01
CA GLU A 18 -11.45 -4.70 -1.00
C GLU A 18 -12.80 -4.30 -0.38
N GLN A 19 -13.12 -4.80 0.81
CA GLN A 19 -14.31 -4.40 1.55
C GLN A 19 -14.29 -2.91 1.87
N LEU A 20 -13.19 -2.39 2.42
CA LEU A 20 -13.05 -0.96 2.73
C LEU A 20 -13.21 -0.09 1.48
N LEU A 21 -12.66 -0.52 0.35
CA LEU A 21 -12.82 0.18 -0.93
C LEU A 21 -14.26 0.13 -1.44
N ALA A 22 -14.96 -1.00 -1.28
CA ALA A 22 -16.36 -1.11 -1.65
C ALA A 22 -17.23 -0.14 -0.83
N GLU A 23 -17.02 -0.08 0.49
CA GLU A 23 -17.76 0.74 1.45
C GLU A 23 -17.42 2.24 1.38
N ALA A 24 -16.22 2.59 0.90
CA ALA A 24 -15.75 3.97 0.87
C ALA A 24 -16.64 4.87 -0.02
N LYS A 25 -17.08 5.99 0.55
CA LYS A 25 -17.82 7.05 -0.18
C LYS A 25 -16.89 8.04 -0.88
N GLU A 26 -15.65 8.16 -0.39
CA GLU A 26 -14.61 9.06 -0.89
C GLU A 26 -13.33 8.26 -1.19
N PRO A 27 -12.40 8.82 -1.99
CA PRO A 27 -11.09 8.21 -2.19
C PRO A 27 -10.34 8.01 -0.87
N LEU A 28 -9.70 6.85 -0.75
CA LEU A 28 -8.87 6.47 0.40
C LEU A 28 -7.39 6.51 0.02
N ALA A 29 -6.56 6.83 1.01
CA ALA A 29 -5.13 6.55 0.96
C ALA A 29 -4.83 5.26 1.71
N LEU A 30 -4.04 4.39 1.09
CA LEU A 30 -3.52 3.18 1.72
C LEU A 30 -2.12 3.48 2.24
N ILE A 31 -1.90 3.27 3.54
CA ILE A 31 -0.59 3.38 4.17
C ILE A 31 -0.14 1.96 4.55
N HIS A 32 0.90 1.47 3.89
CA HIS A 32 1.47 0.15 4.13
C HIS A 32 2.76 0.28 4.93
N ASP A 33 2.73 -0.13 6.19
CA ASP A 33 3.95 -0.28 6.99
C ASP A 33 4.58 -1.67 6.77
N PHE A 34 5.75 -1.68 6.14
CA PHE A 34 6.56 -2.87 5.88
C PHE A 34 7.74 -3.00 6.84
N ARG A 35 7.99 -2.03 7.72
CA ARG A 35 9.05 -2.11 8.74
C ARG A 35 8.97 -3.40 9.59
N PRO A 36 7.79 -3.92 9.97
CA PRO A 36 7.71 -5.12 10.79
C PRO A 36 7.66 -6.43 9.99
N VAL A 37 7.82 -6.39 8.66
CA VAL A 37 7.78 -7.60 7.82
C VAL A 37 9.08 -8.36 7.94
N ASP A 38 8.99 -9.64 8.31
CA ASP A 38 10.12 -10.56 8.24
C ASP A 38 10.33 -11.05 6.80
N LEU A 39 11.32 -10.49 6.13
CA LEU A 39 11.64 -10.84 4.73
C LEU A 39 12.03 -12.31 4.54
N LEU A 40 12.62 -12.98 5.56
CA LEU A 40 12.99 -14.38 5.46
C LEU A 40 11.75 -15.29 5.34
N SER A 41 10.62 -14.81 5.85
CA SER A 41 9.33 -15.50 5.73
C SER A 41 8.61 -15.23 4.40
N VAL A 42 9.09 -14.30 3.57
CA VAL A 42 8.45 -13.92 2.30
C VAL A 42 9.01 -14.75 1.14
N ASN A 43 8.31 -15.83 0.79
CA ASN A 43 8.70 -16.70 -0.32
C ASN A 43 8.01 -16.31 -1.64
N ALA A 44 8.29 -17.07 -2.71
CA ALA A 44 7.71 -16.83 -4.02
C ALA A 44 6.18 -16.93 -4.04
N ALA A 45 5.59 -17.87 -3.29
CA ALA A 45 4.14 -18.02 -3.20
C ALA A 45 3.48 -16.81 -2.51
N ASN A 46 4.11 -16.23 -1.49
CA ASN A 46 3.63 -14.98 -0.88
C ASN A 46 3.61 -13.83 -1.90
N ARG A 47 4.71 -13.66 -2.65
CA ARG A 47 4.81 -12.60 -3.67
C ARG A 47 3.76 -12.78 -4.77
N GLN A 48 3.54 -14.01 -5.22
CA GLN A 48 2.52 -14.35 -6.19
C GLN A 48 1.11 -14.04 -5.67
N ALA A 49 0.78 -14.47 -4.44
CA ALA A 49 -0.52 -14.19 -3.82
C ALA A 49 -0.77 -12.68 -3.70
N ILE A 50 0.24 -11.90 -3.31
CA ILE A 50 0.14 -10.43 -3.28
C ILE A 50 -0.12 -9.89 -4.69
N ALA A 51 0.63 -10.34 -5.70
CA ALA A 51 0.49 -9.86 -7.07
C ALA A 51 -0.90 -10.13 -7.65
N GLU A 52 -1.46 -11.31 -7.41
CA GLU A 52 -2.81 -11.68 -7.83
C GLU A 52 -3.88 -10.78 -7.18
N ARG A 53 -3.75 -10.50 -5.87
CA ARG A 53 -4.69 -9.62 -5.17
C ARG A 53 -4.60 -8.17 -5.63
N VAL A 54 -3.39 -7.66 -5.88
CA VAL A 54 -3.20 -6.32 -6.47
C VAL A 54 -3.79 -6.24 -7.87
N SER A 55 -3.56 -7.25 -8.72
CA SER A 55 -4.12 -7.32 -10.07
C SER A 55 -5.66 -7.34 -10.05
N ARG A 56 -6.25 -8.08 -9.10
CA ARG A 56 -7.69 -8.10 -8.87
C ARG A 56 -8.24 -6.73 -8.48
N ILE A 57 -7.59 -6.03 -7.54
CA ILE A 57 -7.98 -4.67 -7.16
C ILE A 57 -7.87 -3.71 -8.35
N ALA A 58 -6.80 -3.80 -9.14
CA ALA A 58 -6.59 -2.97 -10.32
C ALA A 58 -7.68 -3.14 -11.39
N LYS A 59 -8.28 -4.33 -11.49
CA LYS A 59 -9.41 -4.63 -12.39
C LYS A 59 -10.78 -4.36 -11.74
N SER A 60 -10.82 -4.04 -10.45
CA SER A 60 -12.07 -3.82 -9.73
C SER A 60 -12.70 -2.46 -10.08
N PRO A 61 -14.04 -2.30 -10.00
CA PRO A 61 -14.69 -1.01 -10.17
C PRO A 61 -14.29 0.01 -9.08
N HIS A 62 -13.72 -0.46 -7.97
CA HIS A 62 -13.32 0.38 -6.83
C HIS A 62 -11.90 0.93 -6.96
N VAL A 63 -11.16 0.59 -8.02
CA VAL A 63 -9.77 1.04 -8.23
C VAL A 63 -9.62 2.56 -8.18
N ARG A 64 -10.61 3.30 -8.70
CA ARG A 64 -10.63 4.76 -8.70
C ARG A 64 -10.76 5.38 -7.31
N LYS A 65 -11.13 4.59 -6.30
CA LYS A 65 -11.20 5.01 -4.90
C LYS A 65 -9.84 4.93 -4.21
N ILE A 66 -8.79 4.43 -4.86
CA ILE A 66 -7.43 4.48 -4.32
C ILE A 66 -6.79 5.79 -4.79
N GLY A 67 -6.78 6.79 -3.90
CA GLY A 67 -6.16 8.09 -4.19
C GLY A 67 -4.66 8.13 -3.95
N ALA A 68 -4.13 7.25 -3.08
CA ALA A 68 -2.70 7.14 -2.79
C ALA A 68 -2.35 5.76 -2.20
N ASP A 69 -1.14 5.28 -2.50
CA ASP A 69 -0.52 4.07 -1.91
C ASP A 69 0.88 4.45 -1.40
N ALA A 70 1.02 4.64 -0.09
CA ALA A 70 2.26 5.04 0.55
C ALA A 70 2.88 3.84 1.29
N ARG A 71 4.14 3.53 0.99
CA ARG A 71 4.83 2.33 1.48
C ARG A 71 5.99 2.72 2.37
N VAL A 72 5.86 2.44 3.66
CA VAL A 72 6.87 2.77 4.68
C VAL A 72 7.77 1.57 4.90
N HIS A 73 9.08 1.74 4.76
CA HIS A 73 10.05 0.65 4.94
C HIS A 73 11.30 1.11 5.71
N ALA A 74 11.96 0.18 6.40
CA ALA A 74 13.09 0.50 7.27
C ALA A 74 14.44 0.61 6.54
N ASN A 75 14.61 -0.11 5.42
CA ASN A 75 15.92 -0.21 4.75
C ASN A 75 15.77 -0.55 3.26
N ALA A 76 16.90 -0.47 2.54
CA ALA A 76 16.98 -0.74 1.09
C ALA A 76 16.62 -2.19 0.72
N VAL A 77 16.82 -3.15 1.63
CA VAL A 77 16.49 -4.56 1.38
C VAL A 77 14.97 -4.74 1.29
N ILE A 78 14.21 -4.16 2.24
CA ILE A 78 12.74 -4.16 2.18
C ILE A 78 12.25 -3.39 0.95
N ALA A 79 12.88 -2.26 0.62
CA ALA A 79 12.55 -1.51 -0.59
C ALA A 79 12.73 -2.35 -1.87
N GLY A 80 13.81 -3.15 -1.95
CA GLY A 80 14.05 -4.10 -3.03
C GLY A 80 12.98 -5.18 -3.10
N ALA A 81 12.56 -5.74 -1.96
CA ALA A 81 11.50 -6.74 -1.91
C ALA A 81 10.13 -6.19 -2.38
N ILE A 82 9.78 -4.97 -1.95
CA ILE A 82 8.58 -4.25 -2.43
C ILE A 82 8.66 -4.03 -3.95
N THR A 83 9.84 -3.63 -4.45
CA THR A 83 10.06 -3.41 -5.88
C THR A 83 9.89 -4.71 -6.67
N ALA A 84 10.43 -5.84 -6.19
CA ALA A 84 10.25 -7.14 -6.84
C ALA A 84 8.77 -7.55 -6.93
N VAL A 85 7.97 -7.27 -5.88
CA VAL A 85 6.52 -7.49 -5.93
C VAL A 85 5.87 -6.57 -6.96
N SER A 86 6.27 -5.29 -7.05
CA SER A 86 5.71 -4.36 -8.03
C SER A 86 5.96 -4.78 -9.49
N TRP A 87 7.07 -5.47 -9.76
CA TRP A 87 7.33 -6.05 -11.09
C TRP A 87 6.33 -7.16 -11.43
N LEU A 88 5.95 -7.99 -10.46
CA LEU A 88 4.96 -9.04 -10.65
C LEU A 88 3.56 -8.47 -10.86
N THR A 89 3.27 -7.32 -10.25
CA THR A 89 1.95 -6.69 -10.34
C THR A 89 1.78 -5.85 -11.62
N GLY A 90 2.87 -5.54 -12.31
CA GLY A 90 2.90 -4.55 -13.38
C GLY A 90 2.66 -3.12 -12.87
N SER A 91 2.31 -2.21 -13.77
CA SER A 91 1.94 -0.83 -13.39
C SER A 91 0.59 -0.81 -12.66
N THR A 92 0.60 -0.38 -11.40
CA THR A 92 -0.63 -0.08 -10.67
C THR A 92 -1.24 1.21 -11.22
N PRO A 93 -2.57 1.28 -11.47
CA PRO A 93 -3.21 2.45 -12.07
C PRO A 93 -3.44 3.61 -11.08
N TRP A 94 -3.00 3.47 -9.82
CA TRP A 94 -3.08 4.50 -8.79
C TRP A 94 -1.68 5.04 -8.43
N PRO A 95 -1.58 6.26 -7.89
CA PRO A 95 -0.32 6.83 -7.43
C PRO A 95 0.26 6.02 -6.27
N ALA A 96 1.52 5.60 -6.38
CA ALA A 96 2.23 4.87 -5.34
C ALA A 96 3.63 5.46 -5.09
N ASN A 97 4.08 5.49 -3.84
CA ASN A 97 5.42 5.97 -3.49
C ASN A 97 5.98 5.31 -2.22
N ASN A 98 7.30 5.33 -2.08
CA ASN A 98 8.04 4.71 -0.97
C ASN A 98 8.60 5.77 -0.02
N PHE A 99 8.60 5.46 1.28
CA PHE A 99 9.03 6.37 2.34
C PHE A 99 9.84 5.64 3.42
N SER A 100 10.79 6.36 4.01
CA SER A 100 11.57 5.86 5.16
C SER A 100 10.88 6.11 6.51
N ASN A 101 9.85 6.96 6.55
CA ASN A 101 9.11 7.29 7.76
C ASN A 101 7.63 7.53 7.47
N GLU A 102 6.83 7.37 8.51
CA GLU A 102 5.37 7.39 8.45
C GLU A 102 4.81 8.81 8.28
N GLU A 103 5.43 9.82 8.90
CA GLU A 103 4.98 11.21 8.78
C GLU A 103 5.02 11.71 7.33
N ALA A 104 6.12 11.43 6.61
CA ALA A 104 6.27 11.78 5.20
C ALA A 104 5.25 11.05 4.32
N ALA A 105 5.00 9.77 4.60
CA ALA A 105 4.01 8.97 3.89
C ALA A 105 2.59 9.53 4.04
N ILE A 106 2.20 9.88 5.27
CA ILE A 106 0.90 10.48 5.57
C ILE A 106 0.77 11.85 4.90
N SER A 107 1.79 12.71 5.02
CA SER A 107 1.75 14.06 4.45
C SER A 107 1.60 14.02 2.92
N TRP A 108 2.35 13.13 2.25
CA TRP A 108 2.21 12.93 0.80
C TRP A 108 0.83 12.40 0.43
N ALA A 109 0.31 11.41 1.17
CA ALA A 109 -1.01 10.84 0.92
C ALA A 109 -2.13 11.89 1.07
N GLN A 110 -2.03 12.80 2.03
CA GLN A 110 -2.98 13.91 2.19
C GLN A 110 -2.99 14.82 0.96
N VAL A 111 -1.81 15.20 0.44
CA VAL A 111 -1.70 16.01 -0.78
C VAL A 111 -2.33 15.31 -1.98
N MET A 112 -2.08 14.00 -2.15
CA MET A 112 -2.66 13.21 -3.23
C MET A 112 -4.19 13.11 -3.15
N LEU A 113 -4.75 13.12 -1.94
CA LEU A 113 -6.19 13.17 -1.70
C LEU A 113 -6.78 14.59 -1.83
N GLY A 114 -5.98 15.60 -2.19
CA GLY A 114 -6.42 17.00 -2.25
C GLY A 114 -6.71 17.62 -0.88
N LYS A 115 -6.20 17.02 0.21
CA LYS A 115 -6.34 17.54 1.57
C LYS A 115 -5.19 18.51 1.87
N PRO A 116 -5.42 19.60 2.62
CA PRO A 116 -4.35 20.51 3.01
C PRO A 116 -3.30 19.76 3.85
N SER A 117 -2.02 19.84 3.45
CA SER A 117 -0.91 19.25 4.22
C SER A 117 -0.78 19.95 5.57
N ALA A 118 -0.63 19.18 6.64
CA ALA A 118 -0.54 19.67 8.02
C ALA A 118 0.58 20.72 8.25
N LYS A 119 1.54 20.87 7.34
CA LYS A 119 2.63 21.85 7.44
C LYS A 119 2.24 23.29 7.04
N ASN A 120 1.05 23.53 6.50
CA ASN A 120 0.60 24.87 6.09
C ASN A 120 -0.30 25.59 7.13
N GLY A 121 -0.44 25.04 8.35
CA GLY A 121 -1.27 25.63 9.42
C GLY A 121 -0.59 26.67 10.32
N ALA A 122 0.70 26.95 10.13
CA ALA A 122 1.46 27.88 10.97
C ALA A 122 1.90 29.13 10.18
N ARG A 123 0.94 29.92 9.72
CA ARG A 123 1.14 31.34 9.38
C ARG A 123 -0.11 32.13 9.74
N TYR A 124 -0.15 32.61 10.98
CA TYR A 124 -0.81 33.84 11.38
C TYR A 124 0.08 34.53 12.42
#